data_AF-A0A3N5QPQ4-F1
#
_entry.id   AF-A0A3N5QPQ4-F1
#
_cell.length_a   1.000
_cell.length_b   1.000
_cell.length_c   1.000
_cell.angle_alpha   90.00
_cell.angle_beta   90.00
_cell.angle_gamma   90.00
#
_symmetry.space_group_name_H-M   'P 1'
#
loop_
_entity.id
_entity.type
_entity.pdbx_description
1 polymer ?
#
loop_
_entity_poly.entity_id
_entity_poly.type
_entity_poly.pdbx_seq_one_letter_code
_entity_poly.pdbx_strand_id
1 'polypeptide(L)'
;MWLELPAGYSSIALFFLAIERGVAFIPGPMQDINHRFINALRLGYGSVDPERITQGIRLLAQAVKDLLKESPGSDLGLSGLGDFQ
;
A
#
# COMPACT_ATOMS: atom_id res chain seq x y z
N MET A 1 -0.63 5.99 11.30
CA MET A 1 -0.97 4.62 11.72
C MET A 1 -0.18 3.63 10.87
N TRP A 2 0.28 2.53 11.45
CA TRP A 2 1.01 1.46 10.75
C TRP A 2 0.14 0.21 10.65
N LEU A 3 0.15 -0.46 9.51
CA LEU A 3 -0.63 -1.66 9.25
C LEU A 3 0.22 -2.67 8.48
N GLU A 4 -0.16 -3.94 8.61
CA GLU A 4 0.47 -5.05 7.91
C GLU A 4 -0.58 -5.84 7.13
N LEU A 5 -0.27 -6.12 5.87
CA LEU A 5 -0.97 -7.12 5.08
C LEU A 5 -0.54 -8.51 5.53
N PRO A 6 -1.33 -9.56 5.21
CA PRO A 6 -0.88 -10.94 5.41
C PRO A 6 0.49 -11.19 4.77
N ALA A 7 1.26 -12.11 5.35
CA ALA A 7 2.57 -12.44 4.83
C ALA A 7 2.50 -12.88 3.36
N GLY A 8 3.50 -12.46 2.57
CA GLY A 8 3.59 -12.72 1.13
C GLY A 8 2.99 -11.63 0.24
N TYR A 9 2.09 -10.79 0.75
CA TYR A 9 1.54 -9.68 -0.03
C TYR A 9 2.47 -8.46 -0.02
N SER A 10 2.46 -7.72 -1.14
CA SER A 10 3.24 -6.49 -1.27
C SER A 10 2.38 -5.24 -1.06
N SER A 11 2.83 -4.37 -0.17
CA SER A 11 2.29 -3.01 0.02
C SER A 11 2.55 -2.10 -1.19
N ILE A 12 3.54 -2.41 -2.01
CA ILE A 12 3.82 -1.70 -3.27
C ILE A 12 2.79 -2.07 -4.34
N ALA A 13 2.49 -3.36 -4.48
CA ALA A 13 1.42 -3.81 -5.37
C ALA A 13 0.06 -3.22 -4.95
N LEU A 14 -0.23 -3.20 -3.63
CA LEU A 14 -1.41 -2.52 -3.10
C LEU A 14 -1.42 -1.03 -3.44
N PHE A 15 -0.26 -0.36 -3.37
CA PHE A 15 -0.15 1.06 -3.64
C PHE A 15 -0.52 1.40 -5.09
N PHE A 16 -0.02 0.66 -6.06
CA PHE A 16 -0.39 0.83 -7.46
C PHE A 16 -1.90 0.67 -7.70
N LEU A 17 -2.51 -0.37 -7.10
CA LEU A 17 -3.96 -0.56 -7.19
C LEU A 17 -4.78 0.55 -6.50
N ALA A 18 -4.24 1.09 -5.40
CA ALA A 18 -4.90 2.11 -4.61
C ALA A 18 -4.87 3.49 -5.30
N ILE A 19 -3.74 3.87 -5.92
CA ILE A 19 -3.63 5.16 -6.61
C ILE A 19 -4.56 5.25 -7.83
N GLU A 20 -4.79 4.14 -8.54
CA GLU A 20 -5.78 4.05 -9.63
C GLU A 20 -7.21 4.36 -9.15
N ARG A 21 -7.49 4.12 -7.86
CA ARG A 21 -8.77 4.44 -7.21
C ARG A 21 -8.79 5.82 -6.55
N GLY A 22 -7.70 6.58 -6.65
CA GLY A 22 -7.58 7.92 -6.08
C GLY A 22 -7.24 7.95 -4.59
N VAL A 23 -6.68 6.87 -4.02
CA VAL A 23 -6.18 6.87 -2.63
C VAL A 23 -4.70 6.52 -2.58
N ALA A 24 -3.92 7.35 -1.89
CA ALA A 24 -2.49 7.16 -1.70
C ALA A 24 -2.16 6.88 -0.22
N PHE A 25 -1.13 6.09 0.00
CA PHE A 25 -0.52 5.83 1.31
C PHE A 25 0.98 5.64 1.14
N ILE A 26 1.72 5.42 2.23
CA ILE A 26 3.16 5.20 2.16
C ILE A 26 3.45 3.70 2.35
N PRO A 27 3.95 2.98 1.35
CA PRO A 27 4.40 1.60 1.48
C PRO A 27 5.65 1.49 2.35
N GLY A 28 5.75 0.41 3.10
CA GLY A 28 6.90 0.12 3.98
C GLY A 28 8.25 0.15 3.27
N PRO A 29 8.40 -0.42 2.05
CA PRO A 29 9.67 -0.42 1.34
C PRO A 29 10.19 0.97 0.97
N MET A 30 9.32 1.98 0.83
CA MET A 30 9.75 3.35 0.58
C MET A 30 10.34 4.05 1.81
N GLN A 31 10.19 3.45 2.99
CA GLN A 31 10.67 4.00 4.26
C GLN A 31 11.86 3.23 4.85
N ASP A 32 12.34 2.20 4.16
CA ASP A 32 13.44 1.34 4.59
C ASP A 32 14.38 1.09 3.41
N ILE A 33 15.66 1.48 3.56
CA ILE A 33 16.67 1.36 2.50
C ILE A 33 16.94 -0.10 2.08
N ASN A 34 16.65 -1.06 2.96
CA ASN A 34 16.79 -2.49 2.69
C ASN A 34 15.47 -3.13 2.25
N HIS A 35 14.41 -2.33 2.05
CA HIS A 35 13.08 -2.76 1.62
C HIS A 35 12.46 -3.90 2.45
N ARG A 36 12.79 -4.01 3.74
CA ARG A 36 12.41 -5.18 4.58
C ARG A 36 10.92 -5.31 4.86
N PHE A 37 10.20 -4.19 4.91
CA PHE A 37 8.79 -4.15 5.34
C PHE A 37 7.82 -4.27 4.16
N ILE A 38 8.02 -5.29 3.30
CA ILE A 38 7.28 -5.48 2.05
C ILE A 38 5.77 -5.47 2.24
N ASN A 39 5.26 -6.16 3.27
CA ASN A 39 3.83 -6.28 3.52
C ASN A 39 3.25 -5.12 4.37
N ALA A 40 4.07 -4.16 4.79
CA ALA A 40 3.65 -3.12 5.71
C ALA A 40 3.34 -1.79 4.99
N LEU A 41 2.46 -0.97 5.58
CA LEU A 41 2.12 0.35 5.07
C LEU A 41 1.81 1.35 6.19
N ARG A 42 1.97 2.64 5.89
CA ARG A 42 1.65 3.75 6.76
C ARG A 42 0.54 4.62 6.18
N LEU A 43 -0.49 4.85 7.00
CA LEU A 43 -1.55 5.82 6.73
C LEU A 43 -1.26 7.14 7.44
N GLY A 44 -1.26 8.22 6.65
CA GLY A 44 -1.28 9.60 7.12
C GLY A 44 -2.71 10.14 7.14
N TYR A 45 -3.09 10.78 8.25
CA TYR A 45 -4.45 11.34 8.45
C TYR A 45 -4.43 12.72 9.12
N GLY A 46 -3.27 13.23 9.55
CA GLY A 46 -3.18 14.47 10.34
C GLY A 46 -3.58 15.75 9.59
N SER A 47 -3.74 15.69 8.28
CA SER A 47 -4.10 16.82 7.41
C SER A 47 -5.31 16.53 6.51
N VAL A 48 -6.12 15.52 6.86
CA VAL A 48 -7.28 15.07 6.07
C VAL A 48 -8.54 15.22 6.91
N ASP A 49 -9.60 15.79 6.34
CA ASP A 49 -10.91 15.91 7.00
C ASP A 49 -11.62 14.55 7.17
N PRO A 50 -12.52 14.41 8.17
CA PRO A 50 -13.20 13.15 8.48
C PRO A 50 -13.94 12.51 7.31
N GLU A 51 -14.56 13.32 6.45
CA GLU A 51 -15.30 12.87 5.28
C GLU A 51 -14.36 12.23 4.25
N ARG A 52 -13.24 12.89 3.93
CA ARG A 52 -12.21 12.34 3.04
C ARG A 52 -11.50 11.13 3.64
N ILE A 53 -11.29 11.09 4.96
CA ILE A 53 -10.78 9.88 5.63
C ILE A 53 -11.74 8.72 5.38
N THR A 54 -13.05 8.92 5.60
CA THR A 54 -14.06 7.88 5.40
C THR A 54 -14.08 7.38 3.95
N GLN A 55 -14.05 8.30 2.98
CA GLN A 55 -13.98 7.94 1.56
C GLN A 55 -12.68 7.18 1.23
N GLY A 56 -11.53 7.68 1.67
CA GLY A 56 -10.23 7.08 1.41
C GLY A 56 -10.12 5.67 1.99
N ILE A 57 -10.59 5.45 3.21
CA ILE A 57 -10.61 4.12 3.84
C ILE A 57 -11.53 3.15 3.06
N ARG A 58 -12.68 3.61 2.54
CA ARG A 58 -13.54 2.77 1.69
C ARG A 58 -12.83 2.33 0.40
N LEU A 59 -12.16 3.26 -0.28
CA LEU A 59 -11.42 2.98 -1.52
C LEU A 59 -10.24 2.03 -1.25
N LEU A 60 -9.49 2.29 -0.18
CA LEU A 60 -8.38 1.44 0.25
C LEU A 60 -8.86 0.03 0.59
N ALA A 61 -9.99 -0.09 1.32
CA ALA A 61 -10.54 -1.40 1.66
C ALA A 61 -10.96 -2.20 0.41
N GLN A 62 -11.45 -1.54 -0.65
CA GLN A 62 -11.72 -2.23 -1.90
C GLN A 62 -10.43 -2.69 -2.59
N ALA A 63 -9.39 -1.85 -2.64
CA ALA A 63 -8.09 -2.23 -3.18
C ALA A 63 -7.49 -3.44 -2.43
N VAL A 64 -7.55 -3.44 -1.09
CA VAL A 64 -7.09 -4.58 -0.28
C VAL A 64 -7.89 -5.84 -0.63
N LYS A 65 -9.22 -5.76 -0.72
CA LYS A 65 -10.05 -6.93 -1.07
C LYS A 65 -9.71 -7.49 -2.44
N ASP A 66 -9.43 -6.64 -3.40
CA ASP A 66 -9.10 -7.08 -4.75
C ASP A 66 -7.71 -7.71 -4.80
N LEU A 67 -6.73 -7.12 -4.11
CA LEU A 67 -5.41 -7.74 -3.94
C LEU A 67 -5.49 -9.13 -3.31
N LEU A 68 -6.29 -9.29 -2.25
CA LEU A 68 -6.41 -10.56 -1.51
C LEU A 68 -7.20 -11.66 -2.26
N LYS A 69 -7.88 -11.34 -3.37
CA LYS A 69 -8.51 -12.35 -4.23
C LYS A 69 -7.47 -13.09 -5.08
N GLU A 70 -6.35 -12.43 -5.34
CA GLU A 70 -5.24 -13.01 -6.06
C GLU A 70 -4.30 -13.72 -5.08
N SER A 71 -3.66 -14.80 -5.53
CA SER A 71 -2.60 -15.41 -4.73
C SER A 71 -1.42 -14.44 -4.64
N PRO A 72 -0.65 -14.41 -3.53
CA PRO A 72 0.54 -13.58 -3.43
C PRO A 72 1.44 -13.82 -4.65
N GLY A 73 1.57 -12.80 -5.50
CA GLY A 73 2.38 -12.87 -6.71
C GLY A 73 3.87 -12.98 -6.39
N SER A 74 4.65 -13.58 -7.28
CA SER A 74 6.11 -13.57 -7.18
C SER A 74 6.71 -12.18 -7.40
N ASP A 75 5.97 -11.30 -8.07
CA ASP A 75 6.36 -9.91 -8.28
C ASP A 75 5.89 -9.04 -7.11
N LEU A 76 6.86 -8.53 -6.35
CA LEU A 76 6.61 -7.63 -5.22
C LEU A 76 6.36 -6.18 -5.67
N GLY A 77 6.40 -5.88 -6.97
CA GLY A 77 6.22 -4.53 -7.54
C GLY A 77 7.40 -3.59 -7.29
N LEU A 78 8.51 -4.09 -6.72
CA LEU A 78 9.70 -3.30 -6.40
C LEU A 78 10.39 -2.76 -7.65
N SER A 79 10.29 -3.45 -8.80
CA SER A 79 10.82 -2.98 -10.08
C SER A 79 10.22 -1.64 -10.52
N GLY A 80 8.99 -1.34 -10.11
CA GLY A 80 8.31 -0.08 -10.40
C GLY A 80 8.77 1.12 -9.55
N LEU A 81 9.61 0.91 -8.53
CA LEU A 81 10.13 1.99 -7.69
C LEU A 81 11.36 2.69 -8.30
N GLY A 82 12.00 2.07 -9.30
CA GLY A 82 13.27 2.53 -9.84
C GLY A 82 14.45 2.20 -8.93
N ASP A 83 15.65 2.11 -9.52
CA ASP A 83 16.88 1.93 -8.76
C ASP A 83 17.27 3.27 -8.14
N PHE A 84 16.94 3.49 -6.86
CA PHE A 84 17.51 4.60 -6.10
C PHE A 84 18.96 4.23 -5.70
N GLN A 85 19.90 4.40 -6.65
CA GLN A 85 21.33 4.45 -6.35
C GLN A 85 21.73 5.78 -5.71
#